data_AF-A0A972WBY0-F1
#
_entry.id   AF-A0A972WBY0-F1
#
_cell.length_a   1.000
_cell.length_b   1.000
_cell.length_c   1.000
_cell.angle_alpha   90.00
_cell.angle_beta   90.00
_cell.angle_gamma   90.00
#
_symmetry.space_group_name_H-M   'P 1'
#
loop_
_entity.id
_entity.type
_entity.pdbx_description
1 polymer ?
#
loop_
_entity_poly.entity_id
_entity_poly.type
_entity_poly.pdbx_seq_one_letter_code
_entity_poly.pdbx_strand_id
1 'polypeptide(L)'
;MDDPKLSWGHLLFSDDSAIALRNVMHTVLVRDPYDWVLARARFFLSDNFQGSLGHLKGGNVSAGEIMNMMILGIHEKAPTLQEIYLHNAVGWLGTKAELVRFEDLIRHLKDLESDDAEAYFADLLGKCGVEVLPADWRERVRVGSDRKQSGTARENLQGPGHEIPDELPAIQKQLVDVAAPGLRKLLGYS
;
A
#
# COMPACT_ATOMS: atom_id res chain seq x y z
N MET A 1 5.28 12.67 -31.32
CA MET A 1 4.33 12.45 -30.21
C MET A 1 5.10 11.69 -29.16
N ASP A 2 5.37 12.33 -28.03
CA ASP A 2 5.94 11.62 -26.89
C ASP A 2 4.85 10.70 -26.34
N ASP A 3 5.16 9.40 -26.31
CA ASP A 3 4.27 8.37 -25.78
C ASP A 3 4.38 8.36 -24.25
N PRO A 4 3.33 8.71 -23.50
CA PRO A 4 3.40 8.81 -22.04
C PRO A 4 3.83 7.47 -21.44
N LYS A 5 4.80 7.51 -20.53
CA LYS A 5 5.32 6.32 -19.85
C LYS A 5 4.89 6.31 -18.39
N LEU A 6 4.50 5.13 -17.92
CA LEU A 6 4.18 4.86 -16.52
C LEU A 6 5.22 3.91 -15.95
N SER A 7 5.68 4.19 -14.74
CA SER A 7 6.51 3.30 -13.93
C SER A 7 5.96 3.26 -12.50
N TRP A 8 6.04 2.11 -11.86
CA TRP A 8 5.62 1.91 -10.48
C TRP A 8 6.56 0.95 -9.77
N GLY A 9 6.68 1.10 -8.46
CA GLY A 9 7.52 0.25 -7.62
C GLY A 9 7.68 0.83 -6.22
N HIS A 10 8.39 0.09 -5.37
CA HIS A 10 8.78 0.56 -4.04
C HIS A 10 10.10 1.30 -4.15
N LEU A 11 10.03 2.58 -4.51
CA LEU A 11 11.20 3.44 -4.61
C LEU A 11 11.46 4.14 -3.28
N LEU A 12 12.57 3.79 -2.63
CA LEU A 12 12.97 4.38 -1.36
C LEU A 12 13.35 5.85 -1.55
N PHE A 13 13.02 6.70 -0.59
CA PHE A 13 13.52 8.06 -0.52
C PHE A 13 15.03 8.03 -0.24
N SER A 14 15.80 8.38 -1.26
CA SER A 14 17.25 8.48 -1.28
C SER A 14 17.67 9.60 -2.24
N ASP A 15 18.95 9.94 -2.24
CA ASP A 15 19.57 10.85 -3.20
C ASP A 15 19.33 10.41 -4.66
N ASP A 16 19.61 9.15 -4.99
CA ASP A 16 19.40 8.62 -6.35
C ASP A 16 17.93 8.71 -6.78
N SER A 17 17.00 8.34 -5.90
CA SER A 17 15.57 8.43 -6.19
C SER A 17 15.10 9.87 -6.38
N ALA A 18 15.58 10.80 -5.54
CA ALA A 18 15.24 12.21 -5.66
C ALA A 18 15.77 12.81 -6.97
N ILE A 19 16.98 12.41 -7.40
CA ILE A 19 17.57 12.81 -8.68
C ILE A 19 16.76 12.24 -9.85
N ALA A 20 16.42 10.95 -9.80
CA ALA A 20 15.66 10.26 -10.85
C ALA A 20 14.27 10.87 -11.04
N LEU A 21 13.61 11.24 -9.95
CA LEU A 21 12.25 11.77 -9.97
C LEU A 21 12.18 13.30 -10.16
N ARG A 22 13.31 14.01 -10.28
CA ARG A 22 13.34 15.49 -10.30
C ARG A 22 12.45 16.13 -11.36
N ASN A 23 12.27 15.47 -12.51
CA ASN A 23 11.50 15.98 -13.66
C ASN A 23 10.27 15.12 -14.01
N VAL A 24 9.83 14.24 -13.10
CA VAL A 24 8.62 13.44 -13.31
C VAL A 24 7.52 13.82 -12.31
N MET A 25 6.27 13.68 -12.74
CA MET A 25 5.12 13.62 -11.84
C MET A 25 5.17 12.26 -11.14
N HIS A 26 5.00 12.25 -9.82
CA HIS A 26 4.94 10.99 -9.09
C HIS A 26 3.98 11.10 -7.92
N THR A 27 3.32 9.98 -7.68
CA THR A 27 2.28 9.82 -6.70
C THR A 27 2.71 8.74 -5.72
N VAL A 28 2.54 9.01 -4.44
CA VAL A 28 2.84 8.08 -3.35
C VAL A 28 1.54 7.50 -2.84
N LEU A 29 1.29 6.22 -3.16
CA LEU A 29 0.15 5.49 -2.64
C LEU A 29 0.49 4.93 -1.25
N VAL A 30 -0.28 5.35 -0.23
CA VAL A 30 -0.18 4.84 1.13
C VAL A 30 -1.43 4.09 1.52
N ARG A 31 -1.29 3.19 2.49
CA ARG A 31 -2.39 2.45 3.11
C ARG A 31 -2.36 2.70 4.61
N ASP A 32 -3.49 2.56 5.31
CA ASP A 32 -3.50 2.63 6.77
C ASP A 32 -2.46 1.63 7.33
N PRO A 33 -1.50 2.08 8.15
CA PRO A 33 -0.55 1.20 8.83
C PRO A 33 -1.17 -0.05 9.47
N TYR A 34 -2.40 0.04 10.01
CA TYR A 34 -3.07 -1.12 10.58
C TYR A 34 -3.45 -2.17 9.53
N ASP A 35 -4.07 -1.74 8.43
CA ASP A 35 -4.46 -2.63 7.35
C ASP A 35 -3.24 -3.17 6.59
N TRP A 36 -2.18 -2.38 6.53
CA TRP A 36 -0.91 -2.80 5.95
C TRP A 36 -0.28 -3.95 6.73
N VAL A 37 -0.33 -3.95 8.08
CA VAL A 37 0.18 -5.07 8.90
C VAL A 37 -0.54 -6.37 8.53
N LEU A 38 -1.87 -6.32 8.43
CA LEU A 38 -2.68 -7.48 8.06
C LEU A 38 -2.39 -7.95 6.64
N ALA A 39 -2.22 -7.03 5.69
CA ALA A 39 -1.91 -7.36 4.31
C ALA A 39 -0.52 -8.00 4.18
N ARG A 40 0.49 -7.44 4.85
CA ARG A 40 1.85 -7.97 4.84
C ARG A 40 1.91 -9.35 5.51
N ALA A 41 1.21 -9.54 6.63
CA ALA A 41 1.13 -10.84 7.31
C ALA A 41 0.56 -11.93 6.41
N ARG A 42 -0.57 -11.66 5.74
CA ARG A 42 -1.17 -12.60 4.78
C ARG A 42 -0.24 -12.91 3.61
N PHE A 43 0.43 -11.89 3.07
CA PHE A 43 1.37 -12.07 1.98
C PHE A 43 2.56 -12.95 2.40
N PHE A 44 3.14 -12.74 3.57
CA PHE A 44 4.27 -13.52 4.08
C PHE A 44 3.92 -14.99 4.32
N LEU A 45 2.68 -15.27 4.73
CA LEU A 45 2.18 -16.64 4.92
C LEU A 45 1.74 -17.30 3.61
N SER A 46 1.49 -16.52 2.56
CA SER A 46 1.02 -17.06 1.29
C SER A 46 2.11 -17.86 0.56
N ASP A 47 1.69 -18.82 -0.25
CA ASP A 47 2.60 -19.59 -1.13
C ASP A 47 3.13 -18.76 -2.31
N ASN A 48 2.49 -17.63 -2.57
CA ASN A 48 2.94 -16.64 -3.53
C ASN A 48 4.25 -15.95 -3.08
N PHE A 49 4.59 -15.99 -1.78
CA PHE A 49 5.84 -15.44 -1.27
C PHE A 49 6.94 -16.51 -1.21
N GLN A 50 7.99 -16.31 -2.02
CA GLN A 50 9.17 -17.18 -2.12
C GLN A 50 10.40 -16.56 -1.43
N GLY A 51 10.30 -16.25 -0.13
CA GLY A 51 11.40 -15.70 0.67
C GLY A 51 11.97 -16.69 1.72
N SER A 52 12.99 -16.26 2.46
CA SER A 52 13.69 -17.04 3.52
C SER A 52 12.84 -17.31 4.78
N LEU A 53 11.51 -17.14 4.68
CA LEU A 53 10.56 -17.16 5.78
C LEU A 53 9.60 -18.34 5.72
N GLY A 54 9.88 -19.35 4.89
CA GLY A 54 9.08 -20.58 4.82
C GLY A 54 8.96 -21.30 6.17
N HIS A 55 9.93 -21.14 7.07
CA HIS A 55 9.89 -21.71 8.42
C HIS A 55 8.82 -21.10 9.34
N LEU A 56 8.28 -19.93 9.00
CA LEU A 56 7.17 -19.31 9.75
C LEU A 56 5.82 -19.91 9.37
N LYS A 57 5.74 -20.69 8.28
CA LYS A 57 4.51 -21.32 7.81
C LYS A 57 4.21 -22.61 8.59
N GLY A 58 2.99 -23.13 8.41
CA GLY A 58 2.59 -24.44 8.95
C GLY A 58 2.29 -24.44 10.46
N GLY A 59 1.93 -23.29 11.04
CA GLY A 59 1.56 -23.19 12.45
C GLY A 59 2.76 -23.12 13.41
N ASN A 60 3.98 -22.92 12.91
CA ASN A 60 5.17 -22.78 13.73
C ASN A 60 5.18 -21.50 14.59
N VAL A 61 4.39 -20.50 14.21
CA VAL A 61 4.29 -19.19 14.86
C VAL A 61 2.83 -18.76 14.86
N SER A 62 2.36 -18.16 15.95
CA SER A 62 0.98 -17.68 16.04
C SER A 62 0.73 -16.46 15.14
N ALA A 63 -0.52 -16.26 14.71
CA ALA A 63 -0.93 -15.07 13.98
C ALA A 63 -0.54 -13.75 14.69
N GLY A 64 -0.64 -13.71 16.02
CA GLY A 64 -0.25 -12.56 16.83
C GLY A 64 1.24 -12.23 16.71
N GLU A 65 2.10 -13.25 16.79
CA GLU A 65 3.55 -13.09 16.64
C GLU A 65 3.94 -12.69 15.22
N ILE A 66 3.29 -13.25 14.20
CA ILE A 66 3.51 -12.85 12.80
C ILE A 66 3.13 -11.37 12.60
N MET A 67 1.99 -10.92 13.13
CA MET A 67 1.62 -9.50 13.09
C MET A 67 2.65 -8.62 13.80
N ASN A 68 3.16 -9.05 14.96
CA ASN A 68 4.22 -8.33 15.66
C ASN A 68 5.51 -8.25 14.81
N MET A 69 5.89 -9.33 14.11
CA MET A 69 7.02 -9.32 13.16
C MET A 69 6.78 -8.38 11.97
N MET A 70 5.54 -8.18 11.51
CA MET A 70 5.25 -7.22 10.45
C MET A 70 5.39 -5.76 10.93
N ILE A 71 5.15 -5.52 12.22
CA ILE A 71 5.30 -4.22 12.88
C ILE A 71 6.77 -3.93 13.17
N LEU A 72 7.43 -4.84 13.89
CA LEU A 72 8.78 -4.67 14.43
C LEU A 72 9.88 -5.13 13.47
N GLY A 73 9.52 -5.66 12.31
CA GLY A 73 10.45 -6.31 11.40
C GLY A 73 10.87 -7.69 11.90
N ILE A 74 11.71 -8.34 11.10
CA ILE A 74 12.39 -9.57 11.48
C ILE A 74 13.87 -9.23 11.50
N HIS A 75 14.49 -9.39 12.67
CA HIS A 75 15.88 -9.04 12.88
C HIS A 75 16.77 -9.58 11.75
N GLU A 76 17.52 -8.67 11.11
CA GLU A 76 18.42 -8.93 9.98
C GLU A 76 17.78 -9.57 8.72
N LYS A 77 16.46 -9.68 8.65
CA LYS A 77 15.75 -10.37 7.55
C LYS A 77 14.69 -9.51 6.88
N ALA A 78 13.99 -8.67 7.63
CA ALA A 78 12.92 -7.84 7.09
C ALA A 78 12.83 -6.50 7.82
N PRO A 79 12.66 -5.39 7.10
CA PRO A 79 12.56 -4.07 7.71
C PRO A 79 11.26 -3.94 8.50
N THR A 80 11.33 -3.08 9.51
CA THR A 80 10.22 -2.66 10.35
C THR A 80 9.15 -1.92 9.54
N LEU A 81 7.94 -1.82 10.10
CA LEU A 81 6.90 -0.96 9.55
C LEU A 81 7.39 0.49 9.45
N GLN A 82 8.06 0.98 10.51
CA GLN A 82 8.56 2.34 10.55
C GLN A 82 9.54 2.62 9.41
N GLU A 83 10.54 1.77 9.19
CA GLU A 83 11.52 1.95 8.10
C GLU A 83 10.85 1.94 6.73
N ILE A 84 9.88 1.04 6.51
CA ILE A 84 9.14 0.99 5.24
C ILE A 84 8.38 2.28 5.01
N TYR A 85 7.58 2.74 5.96
CA TYR A 85 6.80 3.97 5.79
C TYR A 85 7.69 5.20 5.76
N LEU A 86 8.78 5.23 6.54
CA LEU A 86 9.71 6.34 6.57
C LEU A 86 10.31 6.60 5.19
N HIS A 87 10.83 5.55 4.55
CA HIS A 87 11.52 5.69 3.27
C HIS A 87 10.60 5.60 2.06
N ASN A 88 9.50 4.86 2.09
CA ASN A 88 8.61 4.77 0.93
C ASN A 88 7.51 5.84 0.90
N ALA A 89 7.22 6.51 2.03
CA ALA A 89 6.12 7.47 2.10
C ALA A 89 6.50 8.79 2.78
N VAL A 90 6.91 8.74 4.06
CA VAL A 90 7.12 9.94 4.87
C VAL A 90 8.22 10.84 4.31
N GLY A 91 9.31 10.26 3.79
CA GLY A 91 10.40 11.02 3.16
C GLY A 91 9.96 11.86 1.96
N TRP A 92 8.85 11.49 1.31
CA TRP A 92 8.29 12.24 0.18
C TRP A 92 7.32 13.36 0.59
N LEU A 93 6.88 13.40 1.86
CA LEU A 93 5.97 14.44 2.33
C LEU A 93 6.64 15.82 2.29
N GLY A 94 5.87 16.86 1.93
CA GLY A 94 6.38 18.22 1.79
C GLY A 94 7.24 18.44 0.54
N THR A 95 7.37 17.43 -0.32
CA THR A 95 7.97 17.57 -1.66
C THR A 95 6.87 17.80 -2.71
N LYS A 96 7.23 17.73 -4.00
CA LYS A 96 6.25 17.76 -5.12
C LYS A 96 5.46 16.46 -5.31
N ALA A 97 5.70 15.45 -4.47
CA ALA A 97 4.99 14.18 -4.52
C ALA A 97 3.53 14.37 -4.12
N GLU A 98 2.61 13.75 -4.87
CA GLU A 98 1.19 13.74 -4.51
C GLU A 98 0.86 12.51 -3.66
N LEU A 99 0.38 12.70 -2.43
CA LEU A 99 0.01 11.60 -1.55
C LEU A 99 -1.42 11.12 -1.85
N VAL A 100 -1.59 9.81 -2.03
CA VAL A 100 -2.90 9.18 -2.24
C VAL A 100 -3.11 8.09 -1.20
N ARG A 101 -4.26 8.12 -0.51
CA ARG A 101 -4.65 7.06 0.42
C ARG A 101 -5.41 5.97 -0.31
N PHE A 102 -5.01 4.73 -0.08
CA PHE A 102 -5.62 3.55 -0.65
C PHE A 102 -7.11 3.46 -0.29
N GLU A 103 -7.48 3.83 0.93
CA GLU A 103 -8.85 3.79 1.43
C GLU A 103 -9.76 4.81 0.72
N ASP A 104 -9.22 5.96 0.33
CA ASP A 104 -9.94 6.94 -0.50
C ASP A 104 -10.17 6.40 -1.91
N LEU A 105 -9.15 5.78 -2.51
CA LEU A 105 -9.26 5.15 -3.82
C LEU A 105 -10.31 4.04 -3.80
N ILE A 106 -10.27 3.15 -2.79
CA ILE A 106 -11.23 2.06 -2.66
C ILE A 106 -12.65 2.57 -2.42
N ARG A 107 -12.82 3.65 -1.65
CA ARG A 107 -14.13 4.27 -1.42
C ARG A 107 -14.76 4.74 -2.73
N HIS A 108 -14.04 5.51 -3.54
CA HIS A 108 -14.57 5.99 -4.83
C HIS A 108 -14.68 4.86 -5.87
N LEU A 109 -13.83 3.84 -5.79
CA LEU A 109 -13.96 2.66 -6.66
C LEU A 109 -15.26 1.88 -6.41
N LYS A 110 -15.71 1.80 -5.15
CA LYS A 110 -16.96 1.11 -4.79
C LYS A 110 -18.21 1.85 -5.28
N ASP A 111 -18.11 3.15 -5.52
CA ASP A 111 -19.21 4.01 -5.98
C ASP A 111 -18.80 4.82 -7.23
N LEU A 112 -18.28 4.09 -8.23
CA LEU A 112 -17.64 4.67 -9.42
C LEU A 112 -18.58 5.49 -10.32
N GLU A 113 -19.89 5.30 -10.16
CA GLU A 113 -20.91 6.00 -10.93
C GLU A 113 -21.28 7.36 -10.32
N SER A 114 -20.83 7.65 -9.10
CA SER A 114 -21.08 8.93 -8.43
C SER A 114 -20.31 10.11 -9.05
N ASP A 115 -20.87 11.31 -8.92
CA ASP A 115 -20.17 12.56 -9.27
C ASP A 115 -18.92 12.77 -8.40
N ASP A 116 -18.98 12.33 -7.13
CA ASP A 116 -17.82 12.38 -6.21
C ASP A 116 -16.66 11.51 -6.72
N ALA A 117 -16.95 10.32 -7.25
CA ALA A 117 -15.93 9.48 -7.86
C ALA A 117 -15.36 10.10 -9.13
N GLU A 118 -16.20 10.71 -9.97
CA GLU A 118 -15.74 11.44 -11.16
C GLU A 118 -14.79 12.58 -10.78
N ALA A 119 -15.16 13.40 -9.80
CA ALA A 119 -14.32 14.49 -9.30
C ALA A 119 -12.99 13.96 -8.72
N TYR A 120 -13.03 12.88 -7.94
CA TYR A 120 -11.85 12.26 -7.37
C TYR A 120 -10.90 11.72 -8.44
N PHE A 121 -11.39 10.97 -9.43
CA PHE A 121 -10.55 10.41 -10.49
C PHE A 121 -10.08 11.48 -11.47
N ALA A 122 -10.85 12.54 -11.72
CA ALA A 122 -10.39 13.71 -12.48
C ALA A 122 -9.19 14.37 -11.79
N ASP A 123 -9.27 14.65 -10.49
CA ASP A 123 -8.17 15.23 -9.71
C ASP A 123 -6.94 14.31 -9.66
N LEU A 124 -7.14 13.03 -9.35
CA LEU A 124 -6.06 12.03 -9.28
C LEU A 124 -5.32 11.88 -10.61
N LEU A 125 -6.06 11.79 -11.72
CA LEU A 125 -5.46 11.65 -13.04
C LEU A 125 -4.82 12.96 -13.52
N GLY A 126 -5.39 14.11 -13.16
CA GLY A 126 -4.80 15.42 -13.39
C GLY A 126 -3.43 15.56 -12.73
N LYS A 127 -3.27 15.09 -11.48
CA LYS A 127 -1.97 15.00 -10.78
C LYS A 127 -0.95 14.11 -11.47
N CYS A 128 -1.42 13.13 -12.24
CA CYS A 128 -0.59 12.25 -13.08
C CYS A 128 -0.34 12.81 -14.49
N GLY A 129 -0.79 14.04 -14.79
CA GLY A 129 -0.60 14.69 -16.09
C GLY A 129 -1.66 14.38 -17.14
N VAL A 130 -2.79 13.78 -16.73
CA VAL A 130 -3.96 13.56 -17.61
C VAL A 130 -4.93 14.73 -17.43
N GLU A 131 -4.76 15.78 -18.22
CA GLU A 131 -5.51 17.04 -18.07
C GLU A 131 -7.01 16.90 -18.35
N VAL A 132 -7.38 16.00 -19.27
CA VAL A 132 -8.78 15.75 -19.64
C VAL A 132 -9.12 14.31 -19.32
N LEU A 133 -10.13 14.13 -18.47
CA LEU A 133 -10.63 12.82 -18.11
C LEU A 133 -11.20 12.13 -19.37
N PRO A 134 -10.66 10.96 -19.78
CA PRO A 134 -11.15 10.27 -20.98
C PRO A 134 -12.61 9.84 -20.84
N ALA A 135 -13.38 9.85 -21.92
CA ALA A 135 -14.80 9.46 -21.87
C ALA A 135 -15.03 8.02 -21.38
N ASP A 136 -14.04 7.13 -21.55
CA ASP A 136 -14.06 5.73 -21.13
C ASP A 136 -13.36 5.48 -19.77
N TRP A 137 -13.05 6.54 -19.00
CA TRP A 137 -12.27 6.43 -17.77
C TRP A 137 -12.85 5.43 -16.77
N ARG A 138 -14.19 5.39 -16.60
CA ARG A 138 -14.87 4.49 -15.67
C ARG A 138 -14.59 3.04 -16.01
N GLU A 139 -14.66 2.69 -17.30
CA GLU A 139 -14.40 1.32 -17.74
C GLU A 139 -12.94 0.94 -17.54
N ARG A 140 -12.00 1.85 -17.84
CA ARG A 140 -10.57 1.63 -17.59
C ARG A 140 -10.27 1.40 -16.12
N VAL A 141 -10.85 2.22 -15.23
CA VAL A 141 -10.69 2.08 -13.79
C VAL A 141 -11.29 0.75 -13.31
N ARG A 142 -12.49 0.40 -13.78
CA ARG A 142 -13.16 -0.87 -13.43
C ARG A 142 -12.34 -2.08 -13.84
N VAL A 143 -11.85 -2.11 -15.08
CA VAL A 143 -11.04 -3.23 -15.59
C VAL A 143 -9.69 -3.29 -14.89
N GLY A 144 -9.00 -2.15 -14.77
CA GLY A 144 -7.66 -2.08 -14.17
C GLY A 144 -7.62 -2.34 -12.66
N SER A 145 -8.76 -2.22 -11.98
CA SER A 145 -8.90 -2.51 -10.54
C SER A 145 -9.57 -3.85 -10.24
N ASP A 146 -9.89 -4.66 -11.26
CA ASP A 146 -10.51 -5.96 -11.06
C ASP A 146 -9.58 -6.89 -10.26
N ARG A 147 -10.00 -7.19 -9.04
CA ARG A 147 -9.25 -8.05 -8.10
C ARG A 147 -9.04 -9.45 -8.65
N LYS A 148 -9.89 -9.94 -9.57
CA LYS A 148 -9.69 -11.25 -10.23
C LYS A 148 -8.42 -11.30 -11.08
N GLN A 149 -7.91 -10.15 -11.51
CA GLN A 149 -6.67 -10.05 -12.27
C GLN A 149 -5.43 -9.87 -11.38
N SER A 150 -5.61 -9.70 -10.07
CA SER A 150 -4.52 -9.48 -9.14
C SER A 150 -4.10 -10.76 -8.44
N GLY A 151 -2.91 -11.28 -8.79
CA GLY A 151 -2.33 -12.47 -8.14
C GLY A 151 -1.99 -12.29 -6.65
N THR A 152 -2.07 -11.06 -6.12
CA THR A 152 -1.80 -10.72 -4.72
C THR A 152 -3.02 -10.21 -3.97
N ALA A 153 -4.19 -10.18 -4.61
CA ALA A 153 -5.45 -9.93 -3.90
C ALA A 153 -5.65 -11.01 -2.83
N ARG A 154 -6.19 -10.61 -1.67
CA ARG A 154 -6.31 -11.46 -0.47
C ARG A 154 -6.97 -12.81 -0.78
N GLU A 155 -8.03 -12.80 -1.57
CA GLU A 155 -8.83 -13.96 -2.00
C GLU A 155 -8.08 -14.89 -2.97
N ASN A 156 -7.01 -14.40 -3.60
CA ASN A 156 -6.19 -15.14 -4.55
C ASN A 156 -4.91 -15.68 -3.92
N LEU A 157 -4.63 -15.34 -2.65
CA LEU A 157 -3.49 -15.87 -1.91
C LEU A 157 -3.76 -17.32 -1.50
N GLN A 158 -2.83 -18.22 -1.83
CA GLN A 158 -2.88 -19.63 -1.43
C GLN A 158 -2.11 -19.84 -0.12
N GLY A 159 -2.52 -20.83 0.68
CA GLY A 159 -1.85 -21.21 1.93
C GLY A 159 -2.61 -20.83 3.22
N PRO A 160 -1.98 -20.96 4.41
CA PRO A 160 -2.63 -20.88 5.73
C PRO A 160 -3.07 -19.47 6.17
N GLY A 161 -3.35 -18.55 5.25
CA GLY A 161 -3.74 -17.16 5.55
C GLY A 161 -5.06 -16.98 6.33
N HIS A 162 -5.74 -18.07 6.68
CA HIS A 162 -7.00 -18.08 7.43
C HIS A 162 -6.84 -17.75 8.92
N GLU A 163 -5.62 -17.72 9.44
CA GLU A 163 -5.37 -17.34 10.85
C GLU A 163 -5.29 -15.81 11.07
N ILE A 164 -5.18 -15.01 10.02
CA ILE A 164 -5.06 -13.55 10.15
C ILE A 164 -6.45 -12.88 10.22
N PRO A 165 -6.78 -12.17 11.31
CA PRO A 165 -8.10 -11.56 11.50
C PRO A 165 -8.39 -10.45 10.49
N ASP A 166 -9.66 -10.13 10.30
CA ASP A 166 -10.10 -9.06 9.40
C ASP A 166 -9.71 -7.66 9.89
N GLU A 167 -9.56 -7.50 11.21
CA GLU A 167 -9.15 -6.27 11.86
C GLU A 167 -7.92 -6.51 12.76
N LEU A 168 -7.03 -5.54 12.82
CA LEU A 168 -5.83 -5.61 13.65
C LEU A 168 -6.25 -5.61 15.14
N PRO A 169 -5.84 -6.59 15.96
CA PRO A 169 -6.26 -6.62 17.36
C PRO A 169 -5.71 -5.43 18.16
N ALA A 170 -6.39 -5.10 19.27
CA ALA A 170 -6.12 -3.89 20.03
C ALA A 170 -4.65 -3.76 20.51
N ILE A 171 -4.03 -4.86 20.93
CA ILE A 171 -2.63 -4.84 21.37
C ILE A 171 -1.67 -4.57 20.20
N GLN A 172 -1.91 -5.14 19.02
CA GLN A 172 -1.10 -4.85 17.84
C GLN A 172 -1.26 -3.41 17.35
N LYS A 173 -2.45 -2.82 17.47
CA LYS A 173 -2.66 -1.37 17.21
C LYS A 173 -1.77 -0.52 18.13
N GLN A 174 -1.74 -0.84 19.43
CA GLN A 174 -0.84 -0.18 20.38
C GLN A 174 0.64 -0.40 20.05
N LEU A 175 1.03 -1.60 19.59
CA LEU A 175 2.40 -1.87 19.16
C LEU A 175 2.80 -1.06 17.92
N VAL A 176 1.88 -0.81 16.98
CA VAL A 176 2.13 0.12 15.87
C VAL A 176 2.39 1.53 16.39
N ASP A 177 1.62 2.01 17.36
CA ASP A 177 1.82 3.35 17.95
C ASP A 177 3.13 3.46 18.74
N VAL A 178 3.61 2.37 19.34
CA VAL A 178 4.94 2.31 19.96
C VAL A 178 6.05 2.29 18.92
N ALA A 179 5.90 1.48 17.86
CA ALA A 179 6.93 1.28 16.84
C ALA A 179 7.04 2.44 15.85
N ALA A 180 5.94 3.11 15.54
CA ALA A 180 5.89 4.25 14.61
C ALA A 180 4.99 5.38 15.16
N PRO A 181 5.41 6.07 16.23
CA PRO A 181 4.58 7.07 16.91
C PRO A 181 4.10 8.18 15.97
N GLY A 182 2.79 8.42 15.95
CA GLY A 182 2.19 9.50 15.17
C GLY A 182 2.09 9.25 13.66
N LEU A 183 2.56 8.10 13.16
CA LEU A 183 2.57 7.79 11.73
C LEU A 183 1.17 7.84 11.10
N ARG A 184 0.17 7.21 11.73
CA ARG A 184 -1.22 7.20 11.23
C ARG A 184 -1.75 8.63 11.06
N LYS A 185 -1.57 9.46 12.09
CA LYS A 185 -1.99 10.86 12.07
C LYS A 185 -1.27 11.66 10.98
N LEU A 186 0.04 11.45 10.80
CA LEU A 186 0.84 12.12 9.77
C LEU A 186 0.32 11.81 8.35
N LEU A 187 -0.16 10.58 8.12
CA LEU A 187 -0.74 10.15 6.85
C LEU A 187 -2.25 10.46 6.72
N GLY A 188 -2.84 11.17 7.69
CA GLY A 188 -4.24 11.59 7.67
C GLY A 188 -5.24 10.52 8.12
N TYR A 189 -4.81 9.48 8.83
CA TYR A 189 -5.69 8.48 9.44
C TYR A 189 -6.07 8.88 10.88
N SER A 190 -7.31 8.54 11.27
CA SER A 190 -7.86 8.69 12.63
C SER A 190 -7.81 7.38 13.40
#